data_AF-A0AAV0N2X5-F1
#
_entry.id   AF-A0AAV0N2X5-F1
#
_cell.length_a   1.000
_cell.length_b   1.000
_cell.length_c   1.000
_cell.angle_alpha   90.00
_cell.angle_beta   90.00
_cell.angle_gamma   90.00
#
_symmetry.space_group_name_H-M   'P 1'
#
loop_
_entity.id
_entity.type
_entity.pdbx_description
1 polymer ?
#
loop_
_entity_poly.entity_id
_entity_poly.type
_entity_poly.pdbx_seq_one_letter_code
_entity_poly.pdbx_strand_id
1 'polypeptide(L)' 'MDGRLRDSFPVEVAERLVRIALECVHVEADKRPDMGRVAGKISRLYIDSVKWSESMNMPTDQISVSLAPR' A
#
# COMPACT_ATOMS: atom_id res chain seq x y z
N MET A 1 -15.82 1.00 0.45
CA MET A 1 -14.55 1.25 1.16
C MET A 1 -14.67 2.58 1.86
N ASP A 2 -14.27 2.67 3.12
CA ASP A 2 -14.23 3.93 3.86
C ASP A 2 -13.13 4.85 3.29
N GLY A 3 -13.48 6.08 2.91
CA GLY A 3 -12.55 7.04 2.33
C GLY A 3 -11.43 7.46 3.30
N ARG A 4 -11.72 7.48 4.61
CA ARG A 4 -10.76 7.86 5.66
C ARG A 4 -9.58 6.90 5.77
N LEU A 5 -9.76 5.68 5.28
CA LEU A 5 -8.75 4.63 5.33
C LEU A 5 -7.59 4.88 4.34
N ARG A 6 -7.87 5.59 3.23
CA ARG A 6 -6.88 5.88 2.19
C ARG A 6 -5.78 6.82 2.66
N ASP A 7 -6.05 7.57 3.72
CA ASP A 7 -5.13 8.57 4.28
C ASP A 7 -4.25 7.95 5.38
N SER A 8 -4.60 6.75 5.85
CA SER A 8 -3.94 6.08 6.99
C SER A 8 -2.86 5.10 6.57
N PHE A 9 -3.09 4.35 5.47
CA PHE A 9 -2.14 3.36 4.94
C PHE A 9 -2.45 3.06 3.46
N PRO A 10 -1.51 2.47 2.70
CA PRO A 10 -1.75 2.12 1.31
C PRO A 10 -2.68 0.90 1.22
N VAL A 11 -4.00 1.15 1.21
CA VAL A 11 -5.05 0.11 1.22
C VAL A 11 -4.84 -0.92 0.11
N GLU A 12 -4.50 -0.47 -1.10
CA GLU A 12 -4.24 -1.36 -2.24
C GLU A 12 -3.05 -2.30 -2.01
N VAL A 13 -1.99 -1.83 -1.33
CA VAL A 13 -0.85 -2.66 -0.97
C VAL A 13 -1.26 -3.69 0.08
N ALA A 14 -2.02 -3.26 1.11
CA ALA A 14 -2.50 -4.14 2.16
C ALA A 14 -3.39 -5.27 1.62
N GLU A 15 -4.33 -4.95 0.73
CA GLU A 15 -5.18 -5.96 0.08
C GLU A 15 -4.38 -6.99 -0.71
N ARG A 16 -3.39 -6.53 -1.48
CA ARG A 16 -2.51 -7.42 -2.26
C ARG A 16 -1.65 -8.29 -1.33
N LEU A 17 -1.19 -7.75 -0.21
CA LEU A 17 -0.43 -8.48 0.79
C LEU A 17 -1.28 -9.60 1.43
N VAL A 18 -2.53 -9.29 1.79
CA VAL A 18 -3.47 -10.28 2.36
C VAL A 18 -3.75 -11.41 1.36
N ARG A 19 -3.89 -11.11 0.07
CA ARG A 19 -4.04 -12.16 -0.96
C ARG A 19 -2.83 -13.10 -1.01
N ILE A 20 -1.62 -12.57 -0.90
CA ILE A 20 -0.40 -13.39 -0.83
C ILE A 20 -0.41 -14.25 0.44
N ALA A 21 -0.83 -13.70 1.58
CA ALA A 21 -0.95 -14.47 2.81
C ALA A 21 -1.95 -15.62 2.68
N LEU A 22 -3.09 -15.39 2.03
CA LEU A 22 -4.09 -16.43 1.73
C LEU A 22 -3.54 -17.53 0.83
N GLU A 23 -2.74 -17.19 -0.19
CA GLU A 23 -2.04 -18.18 -1.03
C GLU A 23 -1.10 -19.05 -0.18
N CYS A 24 -0.39 -18.47 0.79
CA CYS A 24 0.58 -19.18 1.64
C CYS A 24 -0.08 -20.20 2.57
N VAL A 25 -1.35 -20.01 2.94
CA VAL A 25 -2.08 -20.88 3.87
C VAL A 25 -3.10 -21.77 3.17
N HIS A 26 -2.92 -22.01 1.86
CA HIS A 26 -3.79 -22.90 1.11
C HIS A 26 -3.92 -24.28 1.78
N VAL A 27 -5.14 -24.83 1.79
CA VAL A 27 -5.47 -26.12 2.46
C VAL A 27 -4.58 -27.24 1.94
N GLU A 28 -4.52 -27.39 0.62
CA GLU A 28 -3.64 -28.31 -0.07
C GLU A 28 -2.20 -27.74 -0.09
N ALA A 29 -1.23 -28.53 0.39
CA ALA A 29 0.14 -28.08 0.62
C ALA A 29 0.91 -27.82 -0.69
N ASP A 30 0.66 -28.63 -1.71
CA ASP A 30 1.23 -28.54 -3.06
C ASP A 30 0.75 -27.31 -3.85
N LYS A 31 -0.39 -26.74 -3.46
CA LYS A 31 -0.91 -25.48 -4.03
C LYS A 31 -0.32 -24.22 -3.38
N ARG A 32 0.43 -24.35 -2.29
CA ARG A 32 1.08 -23.20 -1.65
C ARG A 32 2.23 -22.71 -2.53
N PRO A 33 2.42 -21.38 -2.65
CA PRO A 33 3.47 -20.83 -3.48
C PRO A 33 4.86 -21.13 -2.88
N ASP A 34 5.85 -21.19 -3.77
CA ASP A 34 7.26 -21.14 -3.38
C ASP A 34 7.56 -19.86 -2.58
N MET A 35 8.31 -20.00 -1.49
CA MET A 35 8.61 -18.87 -0.60
C MET A 35 9.54 -17.83 -1.24
N GLY A 36 10.37 -18.21 -2.21
CA GLY A 36 11.13 -17.27 -3.04
C GLY A 36 10.21 -16.38 -3.87
N ARG A 37 9.16 -16.94 -4.46
CA ARG A 37 8.10 -16.18 -5.16
C ARG A 37 7.35 -15.26 -4.20
N VAL A 38 7.03 -15.73 -2.99
CA VAL A 38 6.37 -14.91 -1.94
C VAL A 38 7.25 -13.72 -1.56
N ALA A 39 8.53 -13.97 -1.27
CA ALA A 39 9.49 -12.92 -0.94
C ALA A 39 9.60 -11.88 -2.06
N GLY A 40 9.67 -12.31 -3.33
CA GLY A 40 9.69 -11.41 -4.49
C GLY A 40 8.44 -10.53 -4.59
N LYS A 41 7.24 -11.11 -4.38
CA LYS A 41 5.98 -10.34 -4.36
C LYS A 41 5.96 -9.33 -3.21
N ILE A 42 6.37 -9.72 -2.00
CA ILE A 42 6.41 -8.84 -0.82
C ILE A 42 7.40 -7.69 -1.04
N SER A 43 8.60 -7.98 -1.54
CA SER A 43 9.61 -6.95 -1.84
C SER A 43 9.08 -5.90 -2.82
N ARG A 44 8.31 -6.31 -3.84
CA ARG A 44 7.68 -5.36 -4.76
C ARG A 44 6.62 -4.50 -4.07
N LEU A 45 5.74 -5.12 -3.28
CA LEU A 45 4.70 -4.41 -2.53
C LEU A 45 5.28 -3.43 -1.49
N TYR A 46 6.42 -3.78 -0.89
CA TYR A 46 7.15 -2.89 0.00
C TYR A 46 7.59 -1.61 -0.72
N ILE A 47 8.19 -1.72 -1.91
CA ILE A 47 8.56 -0.55 -2.72
C ILE A 47 7.32 0.30 -3.06
N ASP A 48 6.21 -0.34 -3.42
CA ASP A 48 4.95 0.37 -3.72
C ASP A 48 4.43 1.12 -2.46
N SER A 49 4.55 0.53 -1.26
CA SER A 49 4.18 1.21 0.00
C SER A 49 5.08 2.39 0.35
N VAL A 50 6.39 2.30 0.07
CA VAL A 50 7.34 3.39 0.29
C VAL A 50 6.98 4.58 -0.61
N LYS A 51 6.72 4.34 -1.90
CA LYS A 51 6.28 5.38 -2.84
C LYS A 51 4.99 6.06 -2.41
N TRP A 52 4.03 5.28 -1.92
CA TRP A 52 2.80 5.85 -1.36
C TRP A 52 3.12 6.76 -0.15
N SER A 53 3.95 6.29 0.77
CA SER A 53 4.35 7.06 1.96
C SER A 53 5.06 8.37 1.57
N GLU A 54 5.92 8.35 0.56
CA GLU A 54 6.58 9.55 0.02
C GLU A 54 5.57 10.52 -0.59
N SER A 55 4.56 10.01 -1.31
CA SER A 55 3.51 10.85 -1.90
C SER A 55 2.62 11.54 -0.86
N MET A 56 2.40 10.90 0.30
CA MET A 56 1.68 11.48 1.43
C MET A 56 2.48 12.57 2.15
N ASN A 57 3.82 12.52 2.08
CA ASN A 57 4.72 13.51 2.67
C ASN A 57 4.96 14.73 1.76
N MET A 58 4.33 14.82 0.57
CA MET A 58 4.42 16.04 -0.22
C MET A 58 3.66 17.18 0.48
N PRO A 59 4.29 18.35 0.70
CA PRO A 59 3.67 19.45 1.42
C PRO A 59 2.55 20.05 0.56
N THR A 60 1.32 19.61 0.82
CA THR A 60 0.10 20.18 0.25
C THR A 60 -0.19 21.57 0.82
N ASP A 61 0.50 21.95 1.90
CA ASP A 61 0.36 23.23 2.61
C ASP A 61 1.02 24.44 1.93
N GLN A 62 1.77 24.28 0.83
CA GLN A 62 2.50 25.41 0.23
C GLN A 62 1.68 26.28 -0.73
N ILE A 63 0.40 25.97 -0.96
CA ILE A 63 -0.52 26.83 -1.74
C ILE A 63 -1.54 27.48 -0.79
N SER A 64 -1.03 28.21 0.20
CA SER A 64 -1.84 29.17 0.97
C SER A 64 -1.95 30.48 0.18
N VAL A 65 -2.93 30.58 -0.72
CA VAL A 65 -3.22 31.84 -1.42
C VAL A 65 -4.07 32.71 -0.49
N SER A 66 -3.49 33.75 0.13
CA SER A 66 -4.27 34.72 0.89
C SER A 66 -4.95 35.70 -0.08
N LEU A 67 -6.27 35.59 -0.25
CA LEU A 67 -7.09 36.63 -0.85
C LEU A 67 -7.37 37.72 0.18
N ALA A 68 -6.45 38.69 0.30
CA ALA A 68 -6.72 39.89 1.09
C ALA A 68 -7.74 40.79 0.35
N PRO A 69 -8.72 41.41 1.04
CA PRO A 69 -9.69 42.29 0.41
C PRO A 69 -9.01 43.54 -0.15
N ARG A 70 -9.46 44.01 -1.34
CA ARG A 70 -9.06 45.29 -1.93
C ARG A 70 -9.76 46.47 -1.27
#